data_AF-A0A7S3L7E7-F1
#
_entry.id   AF-A0A7S3L7E7-F1
#
_cell.length_a   1.000
_cell.length_b   1.000
_cell.length_c   1.000
_cell.angle_alpha   90.00
_cell.angle_beta   90.00
_cell.angle_gamma   90.00
#
_symmetry.space_group_name_H-M   'P 1'
#
loop_
_entity.id
_entity.type
_entity.pdbx_description
1 polymer ?
#
loop_
_entity_poly.entity_id
_entity_poly.type
_entity_poly.pdbx_seq_one_letter_code
_entity_poly.pdbx_strand_id
1 'polypeptide(L)'
;MIESQLRGQGKEEFETITAFAAQALGRWTGTLIGTFKIQSAVGNLKILGERKVLGGSRDLKRESYALSSILRSITQDCMRVHGCVFVVYGSAGMGKTSACHAVMGRYAHKGVAILPGEIGGNYKKIFLNRIGLNADKPPRGWLQKFFDELQTPVEEDPAVLMLDDFMNVDPDDLSDRAFLMNIKLAIRGKNVVVFTLTTNQRSANKMITWNGMVSIIPAGTQLFIEDCRCRFQRHKDSNPETHFSIDWNEGGRLNWTARELKNAVLANPHYAKKSEEEKNILADGIDEFIQQWNDMGRPYELNPEIILQKLAARGDPDILASPREGWSPTFNCFF
;
A
#
# COMPACT_ATOMS: atom_id res chain seq x y z
N MET A 1 -73.21 16.23 -18.40
CA MET A 1 -72.76 15.32 -17.32
C MET A 1 -71.46 14.58 -17.64
N ILE A 2 -71.18 14.21 -18.91
CA ILE A 2 -69.96 13.48 -19.30
C ILE A 2 -68.75 14.43 -19.51
N GLU A 3 -68.95 15.67 -19.93
CA GLU A 3 -67.87 16.67 -20.09
C GLU A 3 -67.27 17.18 -18.77
N SER A 4 -68.00 17.12 -17.65
CA SER A 4 -67.47 17.53 -16.34
C SER A 4 -66.57 16.47 -15.68
N GLN A 5 -66.73 15.19 -16.03
CA GLN A 5 -65.90 14.09 -15.52
C GLN A 5 -64.55 13.99 -16.27
N LEU A 6 -64.53 14.30 -17.57
CA LEU A 6 -63.30 14.27 -18.38
C LEU A 6 -62.34 15.44 -18.10
N ARG A 7 -62.83 16.60 -17.61
CA ARG A 7 -61.97 17.71 -17.16
C ARG A 7 -61.34 17.49 -15.78
N GLY A 8 -61.89 16.59 -14.97
CA GLY A 8 -61.34 16.24 -13.66
C GLY A 8 -60.15 15.28 -13.75
N GLN A 9 -60.29 14.22 -14.55
CA GLN A 9 -59.25 13.19 -14.71
C GLN A 9 -57.99 13.71 -15.41
N GLY A 10 -58.14 14.58 -16.41
CA GLY A 10 -56.98 15.20 -17.08
C GLY A 10 -56.19 16.16 -16.19
N LYS A 11 -56.76 16.67 -15.10
CA LYS A 11 -56.07 17.59 -14.19
C LYS A 11 -55.25 16.85 -13.14
N GLU A 12 -55.80 15.77 -12.58
CA GLU A 12 -55.06 14.87 -11.66
C GLU A 12 -53.91 14.14 -12.36
N GLU A 13 -54.10 13.67 -13.60
CA GLU A 13 -53.01 13.06 -14.37
C GLU A 13 -51.90 14.07 -14.70
N PHE A 14 -52.26 15.32 -15.03
CA PHE A 14 -51.28 16.36 -15.33
C PHE A 14 -50.49 16.81 -14.10
N GLU A 15 -51.14 16.93 -12.94
CA GLU A 15 -50.51 17.24 -11.65
C GLU A 15 -49.58 16.09 -11.18
N THR A 16 -49.97 14.83 -11.45
CA THR A 16 -49.14 13.66 -11.14
C THR A 16 -47.89 13.59 -12.03
N ILE A 17 -48.03 13.87 -13.33
CA ILE A 17 -46.91 13.91 -14.28
C ILE A 17 -45.97 15.08 -13.96
N THR A 18 -46.48 16.25 -13.58
CA THR A 18 -45.63 17.38 -13.16
C THR A 18 -44.93 17.13 -11.83
N ALA A 19 -45.57 16.48 -10.85
CA ALA A 19 -44.92 16.07 -9.61
C ALA A 19 -43.81 15.03 -9.83
N PHE A 20 -44.04 14.07 -10.73
CA PHE A 20 -43.03 13.07 -11.11
C PHE A 20 -41.87 13.70 -11.88
N ALA A 21 -42.14 14.61 -12.81
CA ALA A 21 -41.13 15.39 -13.52
C ALA A 21 -40.33 16.30 -12.57
N ALA A 22 -40.96 16.92 -11.58
CA ALA A 22 -40.29 17.74 -10.56
C ALA A 22 -39.43 16.90 -9.61
N GLN A 23 -39.86 15.69 -9.21
CA GLN A 23 -39.02 14.75 -8.46
C GLN A 23 -37.87 14.20 -9.31
N ALA A 24 -38.11 13.88 -10.57
CA ALA A 24 -37.08 13.42 -11.50
C ALA A 24 -36.04 14.51 -11.76
N LEU A 25 -36.48 15.76 -12.00
CA LEU A 25 -35.63 16.94 -12.14
C LEU A 25 -34.92 17.29 -10.83
N GLY A 26 -35.56 17.14 -9.68
CA GLY A 26 -34.94 17.32 -8.36
C GLY A 26 -33.85 16.28 -8.07
N ARG A 27 -34.07 15.02 -8.47
CA ARG A 27 -33.05 13.95 -8.42
C ARG A 27 -31.95 14.17 -9.45
N TRP A 28 -32.28 14.64 -10.65
CA TRP A 28 -31.31 14.94 -11.71
C TRP A 28 -30.45 16.15 -11.35
N THR A 29 -31.03 17.24 -10.86
CA THR A 29 -30.31 18.44 -10.40
C THR A 29 -29.52 18.15 -9.13
N GLY A 30 -30.04 17.37 -8.18
CA GLY A 30 -29.27 16.90 -7.02
C GLY A 30 -28.08 16.01 -7.40
N THR A 31 -28.27 15.15 -8.41
CA THR A 31 -27.18 14.34 -8.99
C THR A 31 -26.19 15.23 -9.72
N LEU A 32 -26.62 16.12 -10.62
CA LEU A 32 -25.77 17.06 -11.36
C LEU A 32 -25.00 18.02 -10.45
N ILE A 33 -25.63 18.61 -9.43
CA ILE A 33 -24.99 19.48 -8.44
C ILE A 33 -24.02 18.68 -7.56
N GLY A 34 -24.38 17.45 -7.20
CA GLY A 34 -23.48 16.50 -6.54
C GLY A 34 -22.25 16.18 -7.40
N THR A 35 -22.45 15.85 -8.66
CA THR A 35 -21.40 15.54 -9.64
C THR A 35 -20.53 16.76 -9.94
N PHE A 36 -21.10 17.97 -10.02
CA PHE A 36 -20.35 19.22 -10.20
C PHE A 36 -19.49 19.57 -8.98
N LYS A 37 -20.01 19.41 -7.75
CA LYS A 37 -19.22 19.61 -6.52
C LYS A 37 -18.12 18.56 -6.35
N ILE A 38 -18.38 17.32 -6.77
CA ILE A 38 -17.35 16.26 -6.82
C ILE A 38 -16.30 16.63 -7.87
N GLN A 39 -16.69 17.05 -9.08
CA GLN A 39 -15.75 17.50 -10.13
C GLN A 39 -14.96 18.75 -9.74
N SER A 40 -15.49 19.64 -8.90
CA SER A 40 -14.79 20.83 -8.41
C SER A 40 -13.79 20.49 -7.30
N ALA A 41 -14.18 19.66 -6.32
CA ALA A 41 -13.27 19.26 -5.23
C ALA A 41 -12.19 18.27 -5.69
N VAL A 42 -12.54 17.40 -6.65
CA VAL A 42 -11.64 16.43 -7.29
C VAL A 42 -10.97 17.03 -8.54
N GLY A 43 -11.43 18.16 -9.06
CA GLY A 43 -10.77 18.87 -10.18
C GLY A 43 -9.36 19.34 -9.82
N ASN A 44 -9.08 19.50 -8.52
CA ASN A 44 -7.74 19.73 -7.98
C ASN A 44 -6.88 18.45 -7.91
N LEU A 45 -7.44 17.26 -8.15
CA LEU A 45 -6.68 16.02 -8.36
C LEU A 45 -6.08 15.92 -9.78
N LYS A 46 -6.09 17.00 -10.59
CA LYS A 46 -5.23 17.16 -11.79
C LYS A 46 -3.75 16.85 -11.53
N ILE A 47 -3.37 16.78 -10.27
CA ILE A 47 -2.12 16.25 -9.72
C ILE A 47 -1.87 14.77 -10.12
N LEU A 48 -2.86 13.98 -10.53
CA LEU A 48 -2.73 12.54 -10.83
C LEU A 48 -2.28 12.21 -12.25
N GLY A 49 -2.02 13.20 -13.12
CA GLY A 49 -1.46 12.96 -14.45
C GLY A 49 -0.04 12.39 -14.46
N GLU A 50 0.64 12.37 -13.31
CA GLU A 50 2.03 11.96 -13.14
C GLU A 50 2.18 10.95 -11.98
N ARG A 51 3.35 10.33 -11.91
CA ARG A 51 3.77 9.43 -10.82
C ARG A 51 4.07 10.24 -9.58
N LYS A 52 3.46 9.91 -8.44
CA LYS A 52 3.63 10.69 -7.20
C LYS A 52 3.85 9.82 -5.99
N VAL A 53 4.75 10.26 -5.12
CA VAL A 53 4.92 9.74 -3.77
C VAL A 53 4.48 10.85 -2.81
N LEU A 54 3.46 10.58 -2.00
CA LEU A 54 2.82 11.55 -1.12
C LEU A 54 3.09 11.18 0.35
N GLY A 55 3.74 12.09 1.07
CA GLY A 55 4.18 11.86 2.45
C GLY A 55 5.65 11.43 2.54
N GLY A 56 6.03 10.89 3.70
CA GLY A 56 7.42 10.55 4.02
C GLY A 56 8.29 11.79 4.28
N SER A 57 9.51 11.58 4.81
CA SER A 57 10.50 12.65 4.95
C SER A 57 10.99 13.11 3.57
N ARG A 58 11.09 14.44 3.37
CA ARG A 58 11.61 15.04 2.12
C ARG A 58 13.06 14.68 1.85
N ASP A 59 13.79 14.25 2.88
CA ASP A 59 15.19 13.81 2.79
C ASP A 59 15.33 12.45 2.11
N LEU A 60 14.21 11.78 1.84
CA LEU A 60 14.15 10.55 1.06
C LEU A 60 14.10 10.82 -0.45
N LYS A 61 14.89 11.80 -0.94
CA LYS A 61 15.34 11.77 -2.34
C LYS A 61 16.39 10.67 -2.49
N ARG A 62 15.94 9.43 -2.31
CA ARG A 62 16.75 8.21 -2.34
C ARG A 62 17.08 7.85 -3.79
N GLU A 63 17.90 8.66 -4.45
CA GLU A 63 18.35 8.39 -5.83
C GLU A 63 19.29 7.18 -5.94
N SER A 64 19.84 6.71 -4.82
CA SER A 64 20.83 5.63 -4.79
C SER A 64 20.48 4.43 -3.90
N TYR A 65 19.34 4.44 -3.20
CA TYR A 65 19.12 3.42 -2.17
C TYR A 65 18.81 2.05 -2.77
N ALA A 66 19.77 1.16 -2.49
CA ALA A 66 19.81 -0.29 -2.57
C ALA A 66 18.47 -1.01 -2.82
N LEU A 67 18.56 -1.97 -3.75
CA LEU A 67 17.63 -3.09 -3.95
C LEU A 67 16.89 -3.44 -2.65
N SER A 68 15.62 -3.03 -2.57
CA SER A 68 14.73 -3.50 -1.51
C SER A 68 14.38 -4.95 -1.80
N SER A 69 14.50 -5.83 -0.81
CA SER A 69 14.14 -7.23 -0.99
C SER A 69 12.66 -7.39 -1.35
N ILE A 70 11.82 -6.44 -0.94
CA ILE A 70 10.40 -6.34 -1.34
C ILE A 70 10.21 -6.15 -2.84
N LEU A 71 11.16 -5.51 -3.54
CA LEU A 71 11.05 -5.39 -5.00
C LEU A 71 11.11 -6.74 -5.69
N ARG A 72 11.70 -7.78 -5.07
CA ARG A 72 11.64 -9.15 -5.63
C ARG A 72 10.23 -9.74 -5.57
N SER A 73 9.45 -9.40 -4.54
CA SER A 73 8.06 -9.86 -4.45
C SER A 73 7.13 -9.11 -5.41
N ILE A 74 7.48 -7.86 -5.76
CA ILE A 74 6.74 -7.05 -6.73
C ILE A 74 7.25 -7.40 -8.15
N THR A 75 6.76 -8.53 -8.67
CA THR A 75 7.16 -9.06 -9.98
C THR A 75 6.44 -8.37 -11.14
N GLN A 76 6.93 -8.53 -12.37
CA GLN A 76 6.18 -8.15 -13.57
C GLN A 76 4.83 -8.88 -13.65
N ASP A 77 4.75 -10.11 -13.14
CA ASP A 77 3.49 -10.86 -13.10
C ASP A 77 2.45 -10.17 -12.21
N CYS A 78 2.86 -9.55 -11.10
CA CYS A 78 1.95 -8.74 -10.29
C CYS A 78 1.36 -7.57 -11.09
N MET A 79 2.14 -6.96 -11.98
CA MET A 79 1.67 -5.84 -12.81
C MET A 79 0.73 -6.28 -13.93
N ARG A 80 0.78 -7.55 -14.36
CA ARG A 80 -0.12 -8.10 -15.40
C ARG A 80 -1.51 -8.45 -14.87
N VAL A 81 -1.68 -8.53 -13.55
CA VAL A 81 -2.95 -8.93 -12.93
C VAL A 81 -3.67 -7.69 -12.40
N HIS A 82 -4.56 -7.14 -13.23
CA HIS A 82 -5.28 -5.90 -12.93
C HIS A 82 -6.49 -6.11 -12.01
N GLY A 83 -6.96 -5.02 -11.40
CA GLY A 83 -8.12 -5.03 -10.50
C GLY A 83 -7.91 -5.84 -9.23
N CYS A 84 -6.64 -6.06 -8.86
CA CYS A 84 -6.23 -6.82 -7.69
C CYS A 84 -5.49 -5.95 -6.68
N VAL A 85 -5.58 -6.38 -5.43
CA VAL A 85 -4.79 -5.86 -4.32
C VAL A 85 -3.74 -6.91 -3.97
N PHE A 86 -2.48 -6.55 -4.10
CA PHE A 86 -1.34 -7.34 -3.66
C PHE A 86 -0.96 -6.95 -2.24
N VAL A 87 -0.79 -7.95 -1.39
CA VAL A 87 -0.33 -7.80 -0.01
C VAL A 87 1.13 -8.18 0.05
N VAL A 88 1.93 -7.28 0.60
CA VAL A 88 3.37 -7.42 0.77
C VAL A 88 3.64 -7.30 2.27
N TYR A 89 4.11 -8.39 2.86
CA TYR A 89 4.72 -8.32 4.18
C TYR A 89 6.20 -7.96 4.03
N GLY A 90 6.72 -7.15 4.96
CA GLY A 90 8.15 -6.96 5.13
C GLY A 90 8.42 -6.33 6.48
N SER A 91 9.24 -6.98 7.31
CA SER A 91 9.60 -6.49 8.63
C SER A 91 10.22 -5.08 8.59
N ALA A 92 10.44 -4.49 9.76
CA ALA A 92 11.23 -3.26 9.88
C ALA A 92 12.59 -3.45 9.16
N GLY A 93 13.09 -2.38 8.55
CA GLY A 93 14.35 -2.41 7.78
C GLY A 93 14.28 -3.06 6.39
N MET A 94 13.19 -3.72 5.99
CA MET A 94 13.12 -4.44 4.68
C MET A 94 12.95 -3.53 3.45
N GLY A 95 12.93 -2.20 3.62
CA GLY A 95 12.90 -1.27 2.50
C GLY A 95 11.54 -1.10 1.82
N LYS A 96 10.42 -1.14 2.56
CA LYS A 96 9.05 -0.91 2.04
C LYS A 96 8.93 0.44 1.34
N THR A 97 9.27 1.52 2.04
CA THR A 97 9.26 2.88 1.48
C THR A 97 10.15 3.01 0.25
N SER A 98 11.34 2.41 0.27
CA SER A 98 12.23 2.37 -0.90
C SER A 98 11.60 1.63 -2.08
N ALA A 99 10.85 0.55 -1.82
CA ALA A 99 10.10 -0.14 -2.86
C ALA A 99 9.00 0.75 -3.45
N CYS A 100 8.29 1.54 -2.66
CA CYS A 100 7.32 2.51 -3.16
C CYS A 100 7.95 3.52 -4.13
N HIS A 101 9.09 4.11 -3.78
CA HIS A 101 9.82 5.02 -4.67
C HIS A 101 10.30 4.31 -5.94
N ALA A 102 10.87 3.12 -5.82
CA ALA A 102 11.38 2.38 -6.97
C ALA A 102 10.27 1.93 -7.92
N VAL A 103 9.10 1.52 -7.41
CA VAL A 103 7.94 1.17 -8.25
C VAL A 103 7.42 2.38 -9.00
N MET A 104 7.31 3.54 -8.34
CA MET A 104 6.96 4.79 -9.02
C MET A 104 8.03 5.21 -10.03
N GLY A 105 9.32 4.97 -9.77
CA GLY A 105 10.40 5.32 -10.70
C GLY A 105 10.47 4.42 -11.94
N ARG A 106 10.24 3.11 -11.78
CA ARG A 106 10.57 2.10 -12.80
C ARG A 106 9.38 1.41 -13.46
N TYR A 107 8.28 1.19 -12.73
CA TYR A 107 7.21 0.28 -13.18
C TYR A 107 5.88 0.98 -13.40
N ALA A 108 5.56 2.02 -12.64
CA ALA A 108 4.31 2.72 -12.81
C ALA A 108 4.40 3.71 -13.98
N HIS A 109 3.58 3.58 -15.02
CA HIS A 109 3.42 4.67 -15.99
C HIS A 109 2.74 5.88 -15.33
N LYS A 110 1.71 5.58 -14.53
CA LYS A 110 0.93 6.51 -13.71
C LYS A 110 0.71 5.85 -12.35
N GLY A 111 0.81 6.61 -11.27
CA GLY A 111 0.69 5.99 -9.96
C GLY A 111 0.79 6.94 -8.79
N VAL A 112 0.32 6.48 -7.65
CA VAL A 112 0.40 7.17 -6.38
C VAL A 112 0.96 6.21 -5.33
N ALA A 113 1.95 6.64 -4.57
CA ALA A 113 2.35 6.00 -3.34
C ALA A 113 1.97 6.87 -2.15
N ILE A 114 1.29 6.29 -1.17
CA ILE A 114 0.92 6.94 0.09
C ILE A 114 1.88 6.46 1.16
N LEU A 115 2.67 7.39 1.71
CA LEU A 115 3.59 7.12 2.81
C LEU A 115 2.99 7.69 4.11
N PRO A 116 2.73 6.84 5.13
CA PRO A 116 2.33 7.33 6.43
C PRO A 116 3.49 8.15 7.02
N GLY A 117 3.17 9.36 7.50
CA GLY A 117 4.19 10.23 8.12
C GLY A 117 4.42 9.91 9.60
N GLU A 118 3.45 9.24 10.22
CA GLU A 118 3.42 8.89 11.64
C GLU A 118 2.95 7.45 11.77
N ILE A 119 3.39 6.76 12.83
CA ILE A 119 2.98 5.39 13.13
C ILE A 119 1.62 5.41 13.81
N GLY A 120 0.73 4.55 13.35
CA GLY A 120 -0.60 4.40 13.92
C GLY A 120 -1.58 5.48 13.46
N GLY A 121 -2.86 5.19 13.67
CA GLY A 121 -3.95 6.04 13.21
C GLY A 121 -4.69 5.48 12.00
N ASN A 122 -5.87 6.03 11.77
CA ASN A 122 -6.79 5.58 10.74
C ASN A 122 -6.20 5.83 9.34
N TYR A 123 -5.88 4.76 8.60
CA TYR A 123 -5.15 4.89 7.34
C TYR A 123 -5.95 5.63 6.28
N LYS A 124 -7.29 5.47 6.28
CA LYS A 124 -8.18 6.22 5.39
C LYS A 124 -8.07 7.73 5.62
N LYS A 125 -7.93 8.18 6.87
CA LYS A 125 -7.73 9.61 7.20
C LYS A 125 -6.39 10.10 6.67
N ILE A 126 -5.32 9.31 6.85
CA ILE A 126 -4.00 9.60 6.28
C ILE A 126 -4.10 9.74 4.76
N PHE A 127 -4.70 8.76 4.09
CA PHE A 127 -4.89 8.76 2.64
C PHE A 127 -5.59 10.03 2.16
N LEU A 128 -6.76 10.34 2.73
CA LEU A 128 -7.58 11.50 2.34
C LEU A 128 -6.80 12.80 2.50
N ASN A 129 -6.12 12.99 3.63
CA ASN A 129 -5.30 14.18 3.85
C ASN A 129 -4.15 14.28 2.84
N ARG A 130 -3.50 13.15 2.50
CA ARG A 130 -2.39 13.12 1.53
C ARG A 130 -2.83 13.49 0.12
N ILE A 131 -4.05 13.15 -0.28
CA ILE A 131 -4.61 13.54 -1.57
C ILE A 131 -5.34 14.90 -1.53
N GLY A 132 -5.21 15.66 -0.44
CA GLY A 132 -5.76 17.01 -0.30
C GLY A 132 -7.27 17.06 -0.04
N LEU A 133 -7.88 15.97 0.42
CA LEU A 133 -9.30 15.91 0.76
C LEU A 133 -9.50 16.04 2.28
N ASN A 134 -10.63 16.64 2.68
CA ASN A 134 -11.03 16.71 4.08
C ASN A 134 -11.43 15.30 4.57
N ALA A 135 -10.63 14.75 5.49
CA ALA A 135 -10.86 13.41 6.02
C ALA A 135 -12.11 13.26 6.91
N ASP A 136 -12.53 14.33 7.57
CA ASP A 136 -13.69 14.31 8.47
C ASP A 136 -15.01 14.41 7.69
N LYS A 137 -14.96 14.95 6.47
CA LYS A 137 -16.10 15.06 5.57
C LYS A 137 -15.71 14.80 4.10
N PRO A 138 -15.30 13.58 3.74
CA PRO A 138 -14.89 13.27 2.38
C PRO A 138 -16.08 13.39 1.42
N PRO A 139 -15.87 13.92 0.19
CA PRO A 139 -16.92 13.98 -0.83
C PRO A 139 -17.48 12.59 -1.14
N ARG A 140 -18.79 12.46 -1.40
CA ARG A 140 -19.35 11.18 -1.84
C ARG A 140 -18.69 10.72 -3.14
N GLY A 141 -18.43 9.42 -3.28
CA GLY A 141 -17.83 8.85 -4.49
C GLY A 141 -16.36 9.22 -4.74
N TRP A 142 -15.68 9.87 -3.79
CA TRP A 142 -14.29 10.30 -3.96
C TRP A 142 -13.34 9.17 -4.39
N LEU A 143 -13.52 7.97 -3.84
CA LEU A 143 -12.64 6.83 -4.10
C LEU A 143 -12.81 6.30 -5.53
N GLN A 144 -14.06 6.24 -6.00
CA GLN A 144 -14.36 5.86 -7.37
C GLN A 144 -13.70 6.84 -8.34
N LYS A 145 -13.93 8.14 -8.10
CA LYS A 145 -13.34 9.21 -8.91
C LYS A 145 -11.82 9.21 -8.86
N PHE A 146 -11.20 8.96 -7.70
CA PHE A 146 -9.76 8.81 -7.57
C PHE A 146 -9.22 7.73 -8.51
N PHE A 147 -9.86 6.55 -8.56
CA PHE A 147 -9.43 5.48 -9.45
C PHE A 147 -9.79 5.71 -10.91
N ASP A 148 -10.90 6.39 -11.21
CA ASP A 148 -11.23 6.83 -12.57
C ASP A 148 -10.16 7.80 -13.10
N GLU A 149 -9.69 8.72 -12.25
CA GLU A 149 -8.59 9.64 -12.57
C GLU A 149 -7.24 8.93 -12.60
N LEU A 150 -7.04 7.85 -11.85
CA LEU A 150 -5.79 7.09 -11.87
C LEU A 150 -5.66 6.22 -13.12
N GLN A 151 -6.78 5.77 -13.69
CA GLN A 151 -6.80 4.92 -14.88
C GLN A 151 -6.06 5.57 -16.06
N THR A 152 -5.31 4.77 -16.80
CA THR A 152 -4.63 5.15 -18.04
C THR A 152 -5.48 4.72 -19.24
N PRO A 153 -5.58 5.54 -20.29
CA PRO A 153 -6.22 5.13 -21.55
C PRO A 153 -5.32 4.23 -22.40
N VAL A 154 -4.01 4.17 -22.10
CA VAL A 154 -3.04 3.31 -22.82
C VAL A 154 -3.04 1.94 -22.13
N GLU A 155 -3.34 0.90 -22.91
CA GLU A 155 -3.80 -0.41 -22.41
C GLU A 155 -2.72 -1.32 -21.83
N GLU A 156 -1.43 -1.04 -22.02
CA GLU A 156 -0.39 -2.03 -21.72
C GLU A 156 0.11 -2.03 -20.27
N ASP A 157 0.25 -0.85 -19.63
CA ASP A 157 0.78 -0.76 -18.26
C ASP A 157 -0.29 -0.31 -17.26
N PRO A 158 -0.47 -1.02 -16.13
CA PRO A 158 -1.43 -0.64 -15.11
C PRO A 158 -1.03 0.66 -14.43
N ALA A 159 -2.04 1.42 -14.00
CA ALA A 159 -1.80 2.45 -13.01
C ALA A 159 -1.60 1.81 -11.63
N VAL A 160 -0.68 2.36 -10.83
CA VAL A 160 -0.27 1.73 -9.56
C VAL A 160 -0.66 2.58 -8.36
N LEU A 161 -1.29 1.96 -7.35
CA LEU A 161 -1.44 2.55 -6.02
C LEU A 161 -0.61 1.76 -5.01
N MET A 162 0.32 2.42 -4.31
CA MET A 162 1.09 1.84 -3.21
C MET A 162 0.58 2.41 -1.88
N LEU A 163 0.25 1.56 -0.92
CA LEU A 163 -0.09 1.93 0.45
C LEU A 163 1.03 1.41 1.37
N ASP A 164 1.96 2.29 1.76
CA ASP A 164 3.08 1.92 2.64
C ASP A 164 2.61 1.80 4.10
N ASP A 165 3.21 0.87 4.83
CA ASP A 165 2.94 0.53 6.24
C ASP A 165 1.44 0.47 6.63
N PHE A 166 0.61 -0.09 5.74
CA PHE A 166 -0.81 -0.27 5.92
C PHE A 166 -1.12 -1.27 7.04
N MET A 167 -2.00 -0.91 7.97
CA MET A 167 -2.38 -1.75 9.12
C MET A 167 -1.19 -2.31 9.92
N ASN A 168 -0.18 -1.48 10.17
CA ASN A 168 1.01 -1.87 10.92
C ASN A 168 0.73 -2.12 12.42
N VAL A 169 -0.26 -1.46 13.02
CA VAL A 169 -0.58 -1.58 14.45
C VAL A 169 -1.59 -2.70 14.74
N ASP A 170 -2.83 -2.53 14.26
CA ASP A 170 -3.95 -3.41 14.63
C ASP A 170 -4.44 -4.24 13.43
N PRO A 171 -4.28 -5.58 13.44
CA PRO A 171 -4.78 -6.45 12.38
C PRO A 171 -6.32 -6.57 12.35
N ASP A 172 -7.01 -6.10 13.40
CA ASP A 172 -8.46 -6.12 13.55
C ASP A 172 -9.14 -4.76 13.34
N ASP A 173 -8.40 -3.75 12.87
CA ASP A 173 -8.97 -2.43 12.58
C ASP A 173 -10.08 -2.52 11.51
N LEU A 174 -11.32 -2.34 11.95
CA LEU A 174 -12.51 -2.42 11.10
C LEU A 174 -12.58 -1.28 10.08
N SER A 175 -12.03 -0.10 10.39
CA SER A 175 -12.01 1.04 9.48
C SER A 175 -11.06 0.77 8.32
N ASP A 176 -9.85 0.30 8.60
CA ASP A 176 -8.87 0.00 7.57
C ASP A 176 -9.31 -1.21 6.73
N ARG A 177 -9.91 -2.22 7.36
CA ARG A 177 -10.58 -3.32 6.65
C ARG A 177 -11.65 -2.81 5.69
N ALA A 178 -12.57 -1.97 6.17
CA ALA A 178 -13.62 -1.40 5.34
C ALA A 178 -13.04 -0.55 4.20
N PHE A 179 -11.95 0.18 4.46
CA PHE A 179 -11.25 0.97 3.44
C PHE A 179 -10.64 0.07 2.35
N LEU A 180 -9.93 -1.00 2.73
CA LEU A 180 -9.34 -1.95 1.78
C LEU A 180 -10.41 -2.63 0.90
N MET A 181 -11.53 -3.04 1.50
CA MET A 181 -12.65 -3.64 0.76
C MET A 181 -13.29 -2.65 -0.22
N ASN A 182 -13.39 -1.37 0.16
CA ASN A 182 -13.87 -0.32 -0.75
C ASN A 182 -12.88 -0.06 -1.89
N ILE A 183 -11.57 -0.10 -1.64
CA ILE A 183 -10.54 -0.05 -2.70
C ILE A 183 -10.74 -1.20 -3.67
N LYS A 184 -10.83 -2.44 -3.16
CA LYS A 184 -11.05 -3.64 -3.98
C LYS A 184 -12.30 -3.53 -4.85
N LEU A 185 -13.39 -2.97 -4.32
CA LEU A 185 -14.60 -2.74 -5.10
C LEU A 185 -14.39 -1.69 -6.19
N ALA A 186 -13.70 -0.60 -5.89
CA ALA A 186 -13.52 0.53 -6.80
C ALA A 186 -12.52 0.26 -7.93
N ILE A 187 -11.58 -0.68 -7.76
CA ILE A 187 -10.63 -1.11 -8.81
C ILE A 187 -11.14 -2.27 -9.67
N ARG A 188 -12.28 -2.87 -9.32
CA ARG A 188 -12.82 -4.02 -10.04
C ARG A 188 -13.09 -3.65 -11.50
N GLY A 189 -12.45 -4.38 -12.42
CA GLY A 189 -12.58 -4.14 -13.87
C GLY A 189 -11.79 -2.93 -14.38
N LYS A 190 -10.88 -2.38 -13.57
CA LYS A 190 -9.98 -1.30 -14.00
C LYS A 190 -8.56 -1.81 -14.21
N ASN A 191 -7.84 -1.16 -15.12
CA ASN A 191 -6.40 -1.35 -15.31
C ASN A 191 -5.59 -0.66 -14.20
N VAL A 192 -5.83 -1.08 -12.95
CA VAL A 192 -5.19 -0.56 -11.74
C VAL A 192 -4.70 -1.72 -10.90
N VAL A 193 -3.48 -1.61 -10.38
CA VAL A 193 -2.90 -2.54 -9.41
C VAL A 193 -2.66 -1.81 -8.10
N VAL A 194 -3.08 -2.41 -6.99
CA VAL A 194 -2.86 -1.85 -5.66
C VAL A 194 -1.88 -2.74 -4.91
N PHE A 195 -0.88 -2.16 -4.28
CA PHE A 195 0.01 -2.84 -3.34
C PHE A 195 -0.20 -2.29 -1.94
N THR A 196 -0.39 -3.18 -0.97
CA THR A 196 -0.39 -2.87 0.46
C THR A 196 0.88 -3.44 1.06
N LEU A 197 1.68 -2.60 1.72
CA LEU A 197 2.92 -3.01 2.38
C LEU A 197 2.70 -2.90 3.88
N THR A 198 3.13 -3.89 4.65
CA THR A 198 2.96 -3.87 6.11
C THR A 198 4.13 -4.53 6.83
N THR A 199 4.50 -3.96 7.97
CA THR A 199 5.39 -4.60 8.95
C THR A 199 4.71 -5.69 9.78
N ASN A 200 3.37 -5.75 9.78
CA ASN A 200 2.63 -6.64 10.64
C ASN A 200 2.21 -7.91 9.90
N GLN A 201 2.88 -9.02 10.20
CA GLN A 201 2.63 -10.31 9.55
C GLN A 201 1.19 -10.79 9.77
N ARG A 202 0.62 -10.53 10.95
CA ARG A 202 -0.77 -10.90 11.27
C ARG A 202 -1.75 -10.09 10.42
N SER A 203 -1.50 -8.79 10.22
CA SER A 203 -2.28 -7.96 9.30
C SER A 203 -2.18 -8.47 7.87
N ALA A 204 -0.96 -8.79 7.39
CA ALA A 204 -0.75 -9.34 6.05
C ALA A 204 -1.55 -10.63 5.81
N ASN A 205 -1.46 -11.57 6.74
CA ASN A 205 -2.21 -12.83 6.71
C ASN A 205 -3.72 -12.60 6.77
N LYS A 206 -4.22 -11.67 7.58
CA LYS A 206 -5.66 -11.36 7.63
C LYS A 206 -6.15 -10.74 6.33
N MET A 207 -5.46 -9.75 5.78
CA MET A 207 -5.87 -9.04 4.57
C MET A 207 -6.18 -9.99 3.40
N ILE A 208 -5.30 -10.95 3.13
CA ILE A 208 -5.48 -11.91 2.03
C ILE A 208 -6.67 -12.86 2.23
N THR A 209 -7.06 -13.12 3.49
CA THR A 209 -8.20 -14.02 3.79
C THR A 209 -9.56 -13.34 3.66
N TRP A 210 -9.64 -12.01 3.75
CA TRP A 210 -10.92 -11.28 3.81
C TRP A 210 -11.79 -11.39 2.56
N ASN A 211 -11.18 -11.70 1.41
CA ASN A 211 -11.91 -11.97 0.16
C ASN A 211 -11.54 -13.35 -0.40
N GLY A 212 -11.24 -14.31 0.48
CA GLY A 212 -10.94 -15.69 0.12
C GLY A 212 -9.79 -15.85 -0.88
N MET A 213 -8.78 -14.98 -0.84
CA MET A 213 -7.64 -14.97 -1.77
C MET A 213 -8.03 -14.87 -3.27
N VAL A 214 -9.19 -14.27 -3.57
CA VAL A 214 -9.65 -14.08 -4.96
C VAL A 214 -8.94 -12.90 -5.61
N SER A 215 -9.06 -11.71 -4.99
CA SER A 215 -8.53 -10.45 -5.53
C SER A 215 -7.76 -9.62 -4.51
N ILE A 216 -7.60 -10.14 -3.29
CA ILE A 216 -6.64 -9.65 -2.31
C ILE A 216 -5.70 -10.83 -2.07
N ILE A 217 -4.49 -10.75 -2.62
CA ILE A 217 -3.58 -11.89 -2.77
C ILE A 217 -2.17 -11.51 -2.35
N PRO A 218 -1.32 -12.45 -1.93
CA PRO A 218 0.07 -12.16 -1.64
C PRO A 218 0.80 -11.73 -2.92
N ALA A 219 1.74 -10.80 -2.80
CA ALA A 219 2.67 -10.48 -3.88
C ALA A 219 3.72 -11.59 -4.03
N GLY A 220 4.04 -11.95 -5.27
CA GLY A 220 5.07 -12.92 -5.58
C GLY A 220 4.95 -13.50 -6.99
N THR A 221 5.46 -14.71 -7.18
CA THR A 221 5.33 -15.45 -8.45
C THR A 221 3.96 -16.11 -8.54
N GLN A 222 3.50 -16.42 -9.76
CA GLN A 222 2.25 -17.15 -9.96
C GLN A 222 2.22 -18.48 -9.19
N LEU A 223 3.33 -19.21 -9.17
CA LEU A 223 3.44 -20.48 -8.43
C LEU A 223 3.22 -20.29 -6.93
N PHE A 224 3.76 -19.22 -6.34
CA PHE A 224 3.57 -18.92 -4.92
C PHE A 224 2.12 -18.55 -4.61
N ILE A 225 1.49 -17.73 -5.46
CA ILE A 225 0.07 -17.34 -5.31
C ILE A 225 -0.84 -18.59 -5.36
N GLU A 226 -0.58 -19.50 -6.30
CA GLU A 226 -1.36 -20.72 -6.46
C GLU A 226 -1.17 -21.71 -5.31
N ASP A 227 0.06 -21.85 -4.80
CA ASP A 227 0.32 -22.63 -3.58
C ASP A 227 -0.47 -22.07 -2.39
N CYS A 228 -0.42 -20.75 -2.20
CA CYS A 228 -1.15 -20.10 -1.11
C CYS A 228 -2.67 -20.32 -1.22
N ARG A 229 -3.24 -20.24 -2.43
CA ARG A 229 -4.65 -20.54 -2.69
C ARG A 229 -5.00 -21.98 -2.35
N CYS A 230 -4.17 -22.94 -2.77
CA CYS A 230 -4.36 -24.36 -2.45
C CYS A 230 -4.34 -24.61 -0.94
N ARG A 231 -3.36 -24.03 -0.24
CA ARG A 231 -3.23 -24.13 1.22
C ARG A 231 -4.41 -23.49 1.94
N PHE A 232 -4.86 -22.32 1.49
CA PHE A 232 -6.01 -21.64 2.07
C PHE A 232 -7.30 -22.43 1.89
N GLN A 233 -7.51 -23.04 0.72
CA GLN A 233 -8.68 -23.88 0.49
C GLN A 233 -8.68 -25.09 1.43
N ARG A 234 -7.55 -25.80 1.55
CA ARG A 234 -7.41 -26.92 2.50
C ARG A 234 -7.63 -26.49 3.95
N HIS A 235 -7.11 -25.32 4.32
CA HIS A 235 -7.31 -24.74 5.65
C HIS A 235 -8.79 -24.50 5.94
N LYS A 236 -9.52 -23.92 4.98
CA LYS A 236 -10.96 -23.67 5.10
C LYS A 236 -11.76 -24.95 5.27
N ASP A 237 -11.35 -26.02 4.59
CA ASP A 237 -12.05 -27.31 4.63
C ASP A 237 -11.73 -28.12 5.90
N SER A 238 -10.53 -27.97 6.47
CA SER A 238 -10.07 -28.77 7.61
C SER A 238 -10.20 -28.09 8.96
N ASN A 239 -10.00 -26.77 9.02
CA ASN A 239 -9.98 -26.03 10.28
C ASN A 239 -10.38 -24.55 10.12
N PRO A 240 -11.66 -24.28 9.79
CA PRO A 240 -12.13 -22.93 9.49
C PRO A 240 -12.03 -21.96 10.66
N GLU A 241 -11.92 -22.45 11.90
CA GLU A 241 -11.82 -21.60 13.09
C GLU A 241 -10.41 -21.08 13.35
N THR A 242 -9.39 -21.71 12.78
CA THR A 242 -7.99 -21.28 12.97
C THR A 242 -7.59 -20.18 12.00
N HIS A 243 -6.61 -19.37 12.39
CA HIS A 243 -6.04 -18.34 11.52
C HIS A 243 -5.14 -18.98 10.46
N PHE A 244 -5.42 -18.68 9.19
CA PHE A 244 -4.53 -19.02 8.09
C PHE A 244 -3.24 -18.18 8.18
N SER A 245 -2.10 -18.82 7.94
CA SER A 245 -0.78 -18.22 8.00
C SER A 245 0.06 -18.64 6.81
N ILE A 246 0.75 -17.67 6.20
CA ILE A 246 1.76 -17.89 5.18
C ILE A 246 3.15 -17.71 5.79
N ASP A 247 4.07 -18.57 5.37
CA ASP A 247 5.51 -18.28 5.53
C ASP A 247 5.94 -17.32 4.43
N TRP A 248 6.03 -16.04 4.79
CA TRP A 248 6.39 -14.98 3.87
C TRP A 248 7.88 -15.02 3.46
N ASN A 249 8.73 -15.76 4.19
CA ASN A 249 10.15 -15.87 3.88
C ASN A 249 10.39 -16.86 2.74
N GLU A 250 9.71 -18.02 2.77
CA GLU A 250 9.82 -19.04 1.72
C GLU A 250 9.23 -18.54 0.39
N GLY A 251 8.10 -17.85 0.44
CA GLY A 251 7.33 -17.46 -0.74
C GLY A 251 7.57 -16.05 -1.28
N GLY A 252 7.86 -15.09 -0.39
CA GLY A 252 8.02 -13.68 -0.75
C GLY A 252 9.42 -13.31 -1.26
N ARG A 253 10.42 -14.20 -1.13
CA ARG A 253 11.84 -13.94 -1.49
C ARG A 253 12.37 -12.64 -0.84
N LEU A 254 11.93 -12.36 0.38
CA LEU A 254 12.25 -11.14 1.12
C LEU A 254 13.67 -11.16 1.74
N ASN A 255 14.41 -12.24 1.54
CA ASN A 255 15.76 -12.43 2.09
C ASN A 255 16.74 -11.49 1.39
N TRP A 256 17.55 -10.77 2.15
CA TRP A 256 18.64 -9.99 1.58
C TRP A 256 19.83 -10.91 1.23
N THR A 257 20.47 -10.65 0.09
CA THR A 257 21.80 -11.26 -0.16
C THR A 257 22.86 -10.52 0.65
N ALA A 258 23.99 -11.18 0.95
CA ALA A 258 25.10 -10.56 1.65
C ALA A 258 25.57 -9.26 0.96
N ARG A 259 25.64 -9.29 -0.38
CA ARG A 259 25.97 -8.11 -1.20
C ARG A 259 24.96 -6.97 -1.03
N GLU A 260 23.66 -7.28 -1.01
CA GLU A 260 22.63 -6.25 -0.84
C GLU A 260 22.63 -5.66 0.57
N LEU A 261 22.80 -6.50 1.60
CA LEU A 261 22.96 -6.04 2.99
C LEU A 261 24.12 -5.06 3.11
N LYS A 262 25.30 -5.46 2.63
CA LYS A 262 26.50 -4.63 2.64
C LYS A 262 26.28 -3.30 1.93
N ASN A 263 25.76 -3.33 0.71
CA ASN A 263 25.48 -2.12 -0.05
C ASN A 263 24.46 -1.21 0.66
N ALA A 264 23.41 -1.78 1.25
CA ALA A 264 22.39 -1.03 1.96
C ALA A 264 22.91 -0.38 3.25
N VAL A 265 23.82 -1.05 3.97
CA VAL A 265 24.48 -0.48 5.15
C VAL A 265 25.43 0.63 4.75
N LEU A 266 26.31 0.40 3.76
CA LEU A 266 27.31 1.39 3.31
C LEU A 266 26.67 2.64 2.67
N ALA A 267 25.47 2.50 2.09
CA ALA A 267 24.70 3.62 1.56
C ALA A 267 24.02 4.48 2.64
N ASN A 268 24.06 4.08 3.92
CA ASN A 268 23.53 4.89 5.01
C ASN A 268 24.24 6.27 5.02
N PRO A 269 23.52 7.41 5.14
CA PRO A 269 24.13 8.74 5.11
C PRO A 269 25.27 8.96 6.10
N HIS A 270 25.26 8.25 7.22
CA HIS A 270 26.34 8.28 8.21
C HIS A 270 27.65 7.68 7.65
N TYR A 271 27.58 6.57 6.91
CA TYR A 271 28.76 5.91 6.32
C TYR A 271 29.08 6.36 4.90
N ALA A 272 28.11 6.85 4.15
CA ALA A 272 28.31 7.33 2.79
C ALA A 272 29.35 8.46 2.72
N LYS A 273 29.51 9.22 3.81
CA LYS A 273 30.47 10.32 3.97
C LYS A 273 31.87 9.87 4.43
N LYS A 274 32.04 8.61 4.87
CA LYS A 274 33.35 8.08 5.29
C LYS A 274 34.27 7.87 4.08
N SER A 275 35.58 7.84 4.31
CA SER A 275 36.58 7.55 3.27
C SER A 275 36.44 6.13 2.73
N GLU A 276 37.02 5.85 1.56
CA GLU A 276 36.97 4.49 0.98
C GLU A 276 37.72 3.46 1.85
N GLU A 277 38.81 3.85 2.53
CA GLU A 277 39.50 2.97 3.48
C GLU A 277 38.60 2.60 4.66
N GLU A 278 37.90 3.57 5.25
CA GLU A 278 36.94 3.30 6.33
C GLU A 278 35.76 2.44 5.85
N LYS A 279 35.28 2.66 4.61
CA LYS A 279 34.22 1.83 4.03
C LYS A 279 34.68 0.39 3.79
N ASN A 280 35.93 0.17 3.39
CA ASN A 280 36.49 -1.16 3.22
C ASN A 280 36.60 -1.90 4.56
N ILE A 281 37.10 -1.24 5.61
CA ILE A 281 37.14 -1.81 6.97
C ILE A 281 35.72 -2.16 7.45
N LEU A 282 34.74 -1.27 7.20
CA LEU A 282 33.35 -1.53 7.55
C LEU A 282 32.76 -2.68 6.74
N ALA A 283 33.08 -2.77 5.45
CA ALA A 283 32.66 -3.84 4.55
C ALA A 283 33.12 -5.21 5.05
N ASP A 284 34.37 -5.33 5.47
CA ASP A 284 34.92 -6.57 6.02
C ASP A 284 34.21 -6.96 7.32
N GLY A 285 33.99 -5.99 8.22
CA GLY A 285 33.25 -6.23 9.46
C GLY A 285 31.77 -6.61 9.24
N ILE A 286 31.15 -6.10 8.17
CA ILE A 286 29.79 -6.49 7.76
C ILE A 286 29.80 -7.93 7.24
N ASP A 287 30.76 -8.30 6.39
CA ASP A 287 30.87 -9.65 5.82
C ASP A 287 31.09 -10.69 6.93
N GLU A 288 31.96 -10.41 7.90
CA GLU A 288 32.15 -11.27 9.09
C GLU A 288 30.86 -11.43 9.89
N PHE A 289 30.12 -10.35 10.11
CA PHE A 289 28.86 -10.41 10.86
C PHE A 289 27.79 -11.22 10.13
N ILE A 290 27.68 -11.06 8.81
CA ILE A 290 26.75 -11.84 7.98
C ILE A 290 27.11 -13.32 8.06
N GLN A 291 28.40 -13.68 7.99
CA GLN A 291 28.82 -15.07 8.09
C GLN A 291 28.46 -15.66 9.47
N GLN A 292 28.79 -14.96 10.56
CA GLN A 292 28.43 -15.39 11.92
C GLN A 292 26.92 -15.60 12.07
N TRP A 293 26.11 -14.70 11.50
CA TRP A 293 24.65 -14.80 11.56
C TRP A 293 24.11 -16.00 10.76
N ASN A 294 24.70 -16.28 9.59
CA ASN A 294 24.37 -17.45 8.80
C ASN A 294 24.72 -18.75 9.53
N ASP A 295 25.86 -18.78 10.21
CA ASP A 295 26.29 -19.94 11.00
C ASP A 295 25.36 -20.23 12.19
N MET A 296 24.62 -19.22 12.67
CA MET A 296 23.55 -19.37 13.67
C MET A 296 22.24 -19.96 13.10
N GLY A 297 22.16 -20.22 11.80
CA GLY A 297 20.98 -20.79 11.14
C GLY A 297 19.79 -19.86 11.03
N ARG A 298 20.00 -18.53 11.10
CA ARG A 298 18.93 -17.51 11.02
C ARG A 298 19.07 -16.52 9.85
N PRO A 299 19.45 -16.94 8.62
CA PRO A 299 19.75 -16.02 7.52
C PRO A 299 18.57 -15.11 7.13
N TYR A 300 17.34 -15.55 7.40
CA TYR A 300 16.09 -14.90 6.97
C TYR A 300 15.67 -13.71 7.84
N GLU A 301 16.22 -13.59 9.04
CA GLU A 301 15.93 -12.47 9.96
C GLU A 301 16.81 -11.25 9.68
N LEU A 302 17.93 -11.46 8.99
CA LEU A 302 18.95 -10.44 8.82
C LEU A 302 18.52 -9.36 7.82
N ASN A 303 18.64 -8.10 8.25
CA ASN A 303 18.35 -6.93 7.45
C ASN A 303 19.32 -5.79 7.79
N PRO A 304 19.38 -4.72 6.97
CA PRO A 304 20.35 -3.63 7.19
C PRO A 304 20.24 -2.95 8.55
N GLU A 305 19.03 -2.87 9.13
CA GLU A 305 18.81 -2.21 10.41
C GLU A 305 19.44 -2.99 11.57
N ILE A 306 19.31 -4.33 11.57
CA ILE A 306 19.96 -5.19 12.57
C ILE A 306 21.49 -5.01 12.52
N ILE A 307 22.07 -4.94 11.32
CA ILE A 307 23.51 -4.73 11.15
C ILE A 307 23.90 -3.36 11.70
N LEU A 308 23.15 -2.31 11.38
CA LEU A 308 23.39 -0.95 11.89
C LEU A 308 23.35 -0.87 13.42
N GLN A 309 22.34 -1.50 14.04
CA GLN A 309 22.23 -1.55 15.50
C GLN A 309 23.42 -2.28 16.14
N LYS A 310 23.88 -3.38 15.52
CA LYS A 310 25.03 -4.13 16.01
C LYS A 310 26.34 -3.35 15.89
N LEU A 311 26.52 -2.63 14.77
CA LEU A 311 27.67 -1.75 14.55
C LEU A 311 27.69 -0.60 15.58
N ALA A 312 26.54 0.02 15.85
CA ALA A 312 26.40 1.03 16.89
C ALA A 312 26.79 0.52 18.28
N ALA A 313 26.36 -0.71 18.62
CA ALA A 313 26.70 -1.35 19.89
C ALA A 313 28.20 -1.69 20.04
N ARG A 314 28.98 -1.74 18.95
CA ARG A 314 30.42 -2.05 18.96
C ARG A 314 31.32 -0.83 19.14
N GLY A 315 30.77 0.38 19.34
CA GLY A 315 31.55 1.55 19.72
C GLY A 315 31.51 2.73 18.74
N ASP A 316 30.53 2.79 17.84
CA ASP A 316 30.25 3.98 17.01
C ASP A 316 28.89 4.58 17.44
N PRO A 317 28.83 5.28 18.60
CA PRO A 317 27.58 5.75 19.20
C PRO A 317 26.85 6.81 18.37
N ASP A 318 27.55 7.48 17.44
CA ASP A 318 27.00 8.54 16.58
C ASP A 318 26.04 8.00 15.50
N ILE A 319 26.03 6.69 15.25
CA ILE A 319 25.12 6.01 14.30
C ILE A 319 23.64 6.21 14.70
N LEU A 320 23.35 6.26 16.01
CA LEU A 320 21.98 6.41 16.53
C LEU A 320 21.61 7.87 16.87
N ALA A 321 22.56 8.81 16.73
CA ALA A 321 22.41 10.23 17.07
C ALA A 321 22.08 11.12 15.86
N SER A 322 22.21 10.62 14.62
CA SER A 322 21.69 11.30 13.44
C SER A 322 20.16 11.45 13.56
N PRO A 323 19.55 12.59 13.15
CA PRO A 323 18.18 12.94 13.53
C PRO A 323 17.22 11.79 13.27
N ARG A 324 16.65 11.24 14.35
CA ARG A 324 15.67 10.15 14.35
C ARG A 324 14.29 10.62 13.85
N GLU A 325 14.23 11.55 12.91
CA GLU A 325 12.98 11.99 12.29
C GLU A 325 12.56 10.95 11.25
N GLY A 326 11.84 9.92 11.71
CA GLY A 326 11.25 8.87 10.87
C GLY A 326 11.62 7.43 11.25
N TRP A 327 12.40 7.24 12.32
CA TRP A 327 12.75 5.91 12.84
C TRP A 327 12.24 5.79 14.27
N SER A 328 11.10 5.13 14.46
CA SER A 328 10.61 4.79 15.80
C SER A 328 10.86 3.31 16.07
N PRO A 329 11.84 2.95 16.91
CA PRO A 329 11.89 1.65 17.52
C PRO A 329 11.15 1.74 18.86
N THR A 330 9.91 1.23 18.92
CA THR A 330 9.36 0.73 20.18
C THR A 330 9.54 -0.79 20.17
N PHE A 331 10.68 -1.25 20.68
CA PHE A 331 10.76 -2.60 21.22
C PHE A 331 10.81 -2.50 22.74
N ASN A 332 9.69 -2.88 23.36
CA ASN A 332 9.71 -3.44 24.69
C ASN A 332 10.58 -4.69 24.63
N CYS A 333 11.65 -4.70 25.41
CA CYS A 333 12.37 -5.91 25.76
C CYS A 333 11.37 -6.90 26.37
N PHE A 334 11.13 -8.01 25.68
CA PHE A 334 10.73 -9.25 26.32
C PHE A 334 11.73 -10.34 25.89
N PHE A 335 12.09 -11.13 26.90
CA PHE A 335 13.22 -12.04 27.04
C PHE A 335 13.42 -13.05 25.90
#